data_AF-A0A6P0YK98-F1
#
_entry.id   AF-A0A6P0YK98-F1
#
_cell.length_a   1.000
_cell.length_b   1.000
_cell.length_c   1.000
_cell.angle_alpha   90.00
_cell.angle_beta   90.00
_cell.angle_gamma   90.00
#
_symmetry.space_group_name_H-M   'P 1'
#
loop_
_entity.id
_entity.type
_entity.pdbx_description
1 polymer ?
#
loop_
_entity_poly.entity_id
_entity_poly.type
_entity_poly.pdbx_seq_one_letter_code
_entity_poly.pdbx_strand_id
1 'polypeptide(L)'
;MVIVVYDIPDDKRRTKLSNFLEGYGRRVQYSVFECFISLEEMRQLYEKVKKFVLPTEDNVRFYWIFAEAMSMTLTVGSEKPEPPPNFYVL
;
A
#
# COMPACT_ATOMS: atom_id res chain seq x y z
N MET A 1 6.75 -3.76 -7.06
CA MET A 1 5.87 -3.65 -5.88
C MET A 1 5.79 -2.18 -5.48
N VAL A 2 4.67 -1.75 -4.93
CA VAL A 2 4.51 -0.39 -4.38
C VAL A 2 4.33 -0.49 -2.87
N ILE A 3 5.09 0.29 -2.12
CA ILE A 3 4.80 0.54 -0.70
C ILE A 3 3.98 1.80 -0.61
N VAL A 4 2.77 1.70 -0.05
CA VAL A 4 1.94 2.85 0.30
C VAL A 4 2.04 3.04 1.80
N VAL A 5 2.58 4.18 2.23
CA VAL A 5 2.61 4.56 3.65
C VAL A 5 1.75 5.78 3.85
N TYR A 6 1.06 5.85 4.98
CA TYR A 6 0.27 7.02 5.32
C TYR A 6 0.44 7.46 6.78
N ASP A 7 0.25 8.75 7.00
CA ASP A 7 0.09 9.34 8.32
C ASP A 7 -1.17 10.21 8.29
N ILE A 8 -2.21 9.77 8.99
CA ILE A 8 -3.55 10.36 8.93
C ILE A 8 -4.10 10.45 10.37
N PRO A 9 -4.23 11.67 10.92
CA PRO A 9 -4.68 11.85 12.30
C PRO A 9 -6.17 11.57 12.46
N ASP A 10 -6.99 11.84 11.44
CA ASP A 10 -8.43 11.58 11.49
C ASP A 10 -8.77 10.10 11.27
N ASP A 11 -9.35 9.48 12.29
CA ASP A 11 -9.70 8.06 12.28
C ASP A 11 -10.65 7.67 11.14
N LYS A 12 -11.62 8.55 10.79
CA LYS A 12 -12.60 8.24 9.74
C LYS A 12 -11.96 8.21 8.36
N ARG A 13 -11.10 9.19 8.03
CA ARG A 13 -10.32 9.21 6.78
C ARG A 13 -9.35 8.05 6.72
N ARG A 14 -8.65 7.77 7.84
CA ARG A 14 -7.72 6.64 7.95
C ARG A 14 -8.41 5.30 7.68
N THR A 15 -9.56 5.04 8.31
CA THR A 15 -10.34 3.81 8.08
C THR A 15 -10.84 3.74 6.64
N LYS A 16 -11.35 4.84 6.06
CA LYS A 16 -11.80 4.85 4.66
C LYS A 16 -10.67 4.53 3.69
N LEU A 17 -9.50 5.14 3.87
CA LEU A 17 -8.34 4.88 3.03
C LEU A 17 -7.85 3.44 3.20
N SER A 18 -7.75 2.94 4.44
CA SER A 18 -7.36 1.56 4.72
C SER A 18 -8.26 0.56 4.01
N ASN A 19 -9.58 0.67 4.16
CA ASN A 19 -10.53 -0.23 3.52
C ASN A 19 -10.46 -0.16 1.99
N PHE A 20 -10.19 1.03 1.43
CA PHE A 20 -10.00 1.18 0.00
C PHE A 20 -8.71 0.50 -0.48
N LEU A 21 -7.60 0.62 0.26
CA LEU A 21 -6.30 0.04 -0.10
C LEU A 21 -6.27 -1.49 0.03
N GLU A 22 -7.12 -2.10 0.86
CA GLU A 22 -7.27 -3.56 0.94
C GLU A 22 -7.69 -4.19 -0.40
N GLY A 23 -8.31 -3.42 -1.31
CA GLY A 23 -8.61 -3.86 -2.67
C GLY A 23 -7.42 -3.87 -3.64
N TYR A 24 -6.25 -3.34 -3.25
CA TYR A 24 -5.07 -3.19 -4.11
C TYR A 24 -3.82 -3.90 -3.56
N GLY A 25 -3.82 -4.25 -2.28
CA GLY A 25 -2.64 -4.80 -1.62
C GLY A 25 -2.90 -5.30 -0.21
N ARG A 26 -1.85 -5.83 0.41
CA ARG A 26 -1.88 -6.36 1.77
C ARG A 26 -1.50 -5.27 2.76
N ARG A 27 -2.30 -5.10 3.81
CA ARG A 27 -1.93 -4.27 4.96
C ARG A 27 -0.89 -5.02 5.80
N VAL A 28 0.33 -4.51 5.86
CA VAL A 28 1.45 -5.16 6.58
C VAL A 28 1.79 -4.48 7.91
N GLN A 29 1.44 -3.21 8.06
CA GLN A 29 1.45 -2.51 9.34
C GLN A 29 0.21 -1.61 9.45
N TYR A 30 0.03 -0.97 10.61
CA TYR A 30 -1.13 -0.10 10.84
C TYR A 30 -1.30 0.95 9.73
N SER A 31 -0.20 1.52 9.23
CA SER A 31 -0.26 2.54 8.17
C SER A 31 0.60 2.23 6.95
N VAL A 32 0.84 0.94 6.67
CA VAL A 32 1.68 0.50 5.54
C VAL A 32 0.99 -0.62 4.77
N PHE A 33 0.93 -0.44 3.44
CA PHE A 33 0.40 -1.40 2.48
C PHE A 33 1.46 -1.79 1.45
N GLU A 34 1.51 -3.08 1.14
CA GLU A 34 2.28 -3.66 0.05
C GLU A 34 1.33 -3.99 -1.12
N CYS A 35 1.47 -3.27 -2.23
CA CYS A 35 0.65 -3.46 -3.43
C CYS A 35 1.49 -4.04 -4.57
N PHE A 36 1.13 -5.24 -5.03
CA PHE A 36 1.77 -5.91 -6.17
C PHE A 36 1.10 -5.52 -7.48
N ILE A 37 1.26 -4.25 -7.83
CA ILE A 37 0.67 -3.62 -9.02
C ILE A 37 1.77 -3.03 -9.92
N SER A 38 1.42 -2.77 -11.18
CA SER A 38 2.26 -2.09 -12.16
C SER A 38 2.44 -0.60 -11.87
N LEU A 39 3.41 0.05 -12.53
CA LEU A 39 3.63 1.50 -12.42
C LEU A 39 2.44 2.31 -12.92
N GLU A 40 1.71 1.81 -13.91
CA GLU A 40 0.52 2.48 -14.43
C GLU A 40 -0.64 2.39 -13.42
N GLU A 41 -0.88 1.20 -12.86
CA GLU A 41 -1.86 1.02 -11.78
C GLU A 41 -1.51 1.83 -10.54
N MET A 42 -0.22 2.00 -10.21
CA MET A 42 0.24 2.90 -9.15
C MET A 42 -0.20 4.35 -9.38
N ARG A 43 -0.04 4.86 -10.61
CA ARG A 43 -0.48 6.22 -10.98
C ARG A 43 -2.00 6.37 -10.87
N GLN A 44 -2.74 5.36 -11.30
CA GLN A 44 -4.20 5.33 -11.16
C GLN A 44 -4.64 5.27 -9.70
N LEU A 45 -3.95 4.46 -8.88
CA LEU A 45 -4.19 4.36 -7.44
C LEU A 45 -3.91 5.71 -6.76
N TYR A 46 -2.82 6.39 -7.11
CA TYR A 46 -2.48 7.71 -6.60
C TYR A 46 -3.61 8.73 -6.83
N GLU A 47 -4.16 8.80 -8.05
CA GLU A 47 -5.28 9.72 -8.34
C GLU A 47 -6.57 9.35 -7.59
N LYS A 48 -6.80 8.06 -7.30
CA LYS A 48 -7.92 7.64 -6.46
C LYS A 48 -7.69 8.04 -5.00
N VAL A 49 -6.50 7.81 -4.46
CA VAL A 49 -6.15 8.13 -3.05
C VAL A 49 -6.29 9.62 -2.74
N LYS A 50 -6.01 10.52 -3.68
CA LYS A 50 -6.23 11.97 -3.51
C LYS A 50 -7.67 12.33 -3.11
N LYS A 51 -8.66 11.49 -3.42
CA LYS A 51 -10.08 11.69 -3.06
C LYS A 51 -10.42 11.26 -1.64
N PHE A 52 -9.51 10.55 -0.96
CA PHE A 52 -9.71 10.03 0.40
C PHE A 52 -8.98 10.86 1.47
N VAL A 53 -8.08 11.75 1.06
CA VAL A 53 -7.16 12.46 1.96
C VAL A 53 -7.41 13.96 1.94
N LEU A 54 -7.08 14.62 3.05
CA LEU A 54 -7.03 16.06 3.20
C LEU A 54 -5.55 16.49 3.21
N PRO A 55 -4.99 17.00 2.10
CA PRO A 55 -3.54 17.23 1.98
C PRO A 55 -2.93 18.23 2.98
N THR A 56 -3.75 19.03 3.67
CA THR A 56 -3.29 19.94 4.72
C THR A 56 -2.99 19.24 6.04
N GLU A 57 -3.51 18.03 6.25
CA GLU A 57 -3.38 17.24 7.48
C GLU A 57 -2.80 15.85 7.25
N ASP A 58 -3.03 15.28 6.07
CA ASP A 58 -2.77 13.87 5.76
C ASP A 58 -1.51 13.73 4.90
N ASN A 59 -0.66 12.75 5.22
CA ASN A 59 0.54 12.44 4.45
C ASN A 59 0.45 11.10 3.72
N VAL A 60 0.23 11.20 2.40
CA VAL A 60 0.26 10.18 1.33
C VAL A 60 1.61 9.86 0.69
N ARG A 61 2.31 8.72 0.91
CA ARG A 61 3.51 8.39 0.09
C ARG A 61 3.44 7.04 -0.58
N PHE A 62 3.99 6.99 -1.79
CA PHE A 62 4.11 5.79 -2.61
C PHE A 62 5.57 5.61 -3.00
N TYR A 63 6.11 4.42 -2.76
CA TYR A 63 7.47 4.05 -3.14
C TYR A 63 7.42 2.87 -4.10
N TRP A 64 7.93 3.08 -5.31
CA TRP A 64 8.14 1.97 -6.24
C TRP A 64 9.37 1.19 -5.83
N ILE A 65 9.19 -0.11 -5.59
CA ILE A 65 10.25 -1.06 -5.27
C ILE A 65 10.42 -2.00 -6.46
N PHE A 66 11.61 -1.98 -7.04
CA PHE A 66 12.03 -2.92 -8.09
C PHE A 66 12.06 -4.36 -7.54
N ALA A 67 11.88 -5.34 -8.42
CA ALA A 67 11.78 -6.74 -8.02
C ALA A 67 13.06 -7.23 -7.30
N GLU A 68 14.22 -6.77 -7.76
CA GLU A 68 15.53 -7.09 -7.18
C GLU A 68 15.64 -6.54 -5.75
N ALA A 69 15.20 -5.29 -5.55
CA ALA A 69 15.23 -4.63 -4.25
C ALA A 69 14.30 -5.28 -3.22
N MET A 70 13.19 -5.87 -3.66
CA MET A 70 12.24 -6.56 -2.78
C MET A 70 12.88 -7.77 -2.07
N SER A 71 13.75 -8.52 -2.74
CA SER A 71 14.45 -9.66 -2.13
C SER A 71 15.39 -9.26 -0.97
N MET A 72 15.82 -7.99 -0.96
CA MET A 72 16.68 -7.40 0.07
C MET A 72 15.90 -6.83 1.27
N THR A 73 14.56 -6.92 1.26
CA THR A 73 13.75 -6.45 2.39
C THR A 73 14.05 -7.27 3.65
N LEU A 74 14.30 -6.56 4.74
CA LEU A 74 14.47 -7.11 6.08
C LEU A 74 13.23 -6.83 6.92
N THR A 75 12.79 -7.82 7.68
CA THR A 75 11.62 -7.72 8.57
C THR A 75 11.95 -8.21 9.97
N VAL A 76 11.25 -7.68 10.96
CA VAL A 76 11.30 -8.15 12.35
C VAL A 76 9.86 -8.30 12.84
N GLY A 77 9.48 -9.51 13.24
CA GLY A 77 8.11 -9.79 13.71
C GLY A 77 7.06 -9.96 12.61
N SER A 78 7.47 -10.01 11.33
CA SER A 78 6.57 -10.29 10.19
C SER A 78 7.27 -11.10 9.11
N GLU A 79 6.47 -11.72 8.25
CA GLU A 79 6.94 -12.36 7.01
C GLU A 79 7.56 -11.33 6.05
N LYS A 80 8.37 -11.82 5.11
CA LYS A 80 8.89 -11.01 4.02
C LYS A 80 7.78 -10.68 3.01
N PRO A 81 7.94 -9.61 2.19
CA PRO A 81 7.02 -9.32 1.11
C PRO A 81 6.98 -10.46 0.09
N GLU A 82 5.79 -10.95 -0.22
CA GLU A 82 5.58 -11.98 -1.24
C GLU A 82 4.43 -11.58 -2.17
N PRO A 83 4.59 -11.74 -3.50
CA PRO A 83 3.50 -11.49 -4.43
C PRO A 83 2.33 -12.45 -4.18
N PRO A 84 1.08 -12.03 -4.46
CA PRO A 84 -0.06 -12.92 -4.36
C PRO A 84 0.12 -14.13 -5.28
N PRO A 85 -0.39 -15.31 -4.88
CA PRO A 85 -0.29 -16.50 -5.72
C PRO A 85 -1.01 -16.29 -7.05
N ASN A 86 -0.44 -16.82 -8.13
CA ASN A 86 -1.00 -16.69 -9.49
C ASN A 86 -2.34 -17.43 -9.66
N PHE A 87 -2.70 -18.32 -8.73
CA PHE A 87 -3.95 -19.06 -8.74
C PHE A 87 -4.51 -19.19 -7.33
N TYR A 88 -5.80 -18.93 -7.17
CA TYR A 88 -6.54 -19.32 -5.97
C TYR A 88 -7.19 -20.67 -6.25
N VAL A 89 -6.85 -21.70 -5.49
CA VAL A 89 -7.61 -22.96 -5.51
C VAL A 89 -8.88 -22.70 -4.71
N LEU A 90 -10.01 -22.62 -5.40
CA LEU A 90 -11.35 -22.51 -4.81
C LEU A 90 -11.91 -23.89 -4.48
#